data_AF-A0A3A8QPK1-F1
#
_entry.id   AF-A0A3A8QPK1-F1
#
_cell.length_a   1.000
_cell.length_b   1.000
_cell.length_c   1.000
_cell.angle_alpha   90.00
_cell.angle_beta   90.00
_cell.angle_gamma   90.00
#
_symmetry.space_group_name_H-M   'P 1'
#
loop_
_entity.id
_entity.type
_entity.pdbx_description
1 polymer ?
#
loop_
_entity_poly.entity_id
_entity_poly.type
_entity_poly.pdbx_seq_one_letter_code
_entity_poly.pdbx_strand_id
1 'polypeptide(L)'
;MALAPYQRIVDDVKRQVRTGALRPGDRLPSTRELARRWKVALATAAHALRTLAQEEVVKTVPRVGTVVAGGPPRAGSTRGSADLTRERIVRAAIAVADDEGLPALSIRGVAAKLGLPVMSLYRYVASKDVLLFMMAEVAFAEEPLPAKPPQGWRAQLELAARLEWRVFKRHPWLARVVNLTRPQPQENALAFADWVLRALAEARLSPQEAMRVHVLLHAFVQGIAVNLESEADAVAQSGMNDEEFMRRNLDTFLRVATSGRFPHFEKVLNGLRPGFDLDFDELFEMGLRVWLDGLEARLAKRPGPSKPR
;
A
#
# COMPACT_ATOMS: atom_id res chain seq x y z
N MET A 1 -25.04 -1.34 16.75
CA MET A 1 -25.04 -0.88 15.34
C MET A 1 -25.76 -1.92 14.50
N ALA A 2 -26.69 -1.53 13.64
CA ALA A 2 -27.41 -2.48 12.79
C ALA A 2 -26.45 -3.12 11.76
N LEU A 3 -26.42 -4.44 11.68
CA LEU A 3 -25.58 -5.17 10.71
C LEU A 3 -25.95 -4.78 9.27
N ALA A 4 -24.95 -4.64 8.42
CA ALA A 4 -25.16 -4.41 6.99
C ALA A 4 -26.10 -5.48 6.40
N PRO A 5 -27.03 -5.14 5.50
CA PRO A 5 -28.05 -6.08 5.02
C PRO A 5 -27.53 -7.39 4.42
N TYR A 6 -26.36 -7.39 3.76
CA TYR A 6 -25.74 -8.61 3.24
C TYR A 6 -25.12 -9.48 4.35
N GLN A 7 -24.58 -8.87 5.40
CA GLN A 7 -23.92 -9.57 6.51
C GLN A 7 -24.90 -10.48 7.24
N ARG A 8 -26.15 -10.04 7.39
CA ARG A 8 -27.23 -10.85 7.96
C ARG A 8 -27.47 -12.15 7.19
N ILE A 9 -27.33 -12.11 5.86
CA ILE A 9 -27.47 -13.29 4.99
C ILE A 9 -26.27 -14.22 5.16
N VAL A 10 -25.06 -13.66 5.20
CA VAL A 10 -23.80 -14.42 5.39
C VAL A 10 -23.80 -15.14 6.73
N ASP A 11 -24.10 -14.42 7.82
CA ASP A 11 -24.10 -14.96 9.17
C ASP A 11 -25.16 -16.05 9.35
N ASP A 12 -26.32 -15.89 8.70
CA ASP A 12 -27.40 -16.87 8.72
C ASP A 12 -27.02 -18.17 8.02
N VAL A 13 -26.46 -18.11 6.82
CA VAL A 13 -25.98 -19.29 6.10
C VAL A 13 -24.87 -19.97 6.90
N LYS A 14 -23.89 -19.22 7.42
CA LYS A 14 -22.84 -19.78 8.28
C LYS A 14 -23.39 -20.43 9.54
N ARG A 15 -24.42 -19.85 10.16
CA ARG A 15 -25.09 -20.45 11.32
C ARG A 15 -25.75 -21.76 10.94
N GLN A 16 -26.50 -21.81 9.84
CA GLN A 16 -27.16 -23.03 9.37
C GLN A 16 -26.18 -24.15 9.01
N VAL A 17 -25.02 -23.82 8.43
CA VAL A 17 -23.94 -24.79 8.17
C VAL A 17 -23.35 -25.31 9.49
N ARG A 18 -23.07 -24.42 10.46
CA ARG A 18 -22.55 -24.83 11.78
C ARG A 18 -23.52 -25.69 12.58
N THR A 19 -24.82 -25.43 12.49
CA THR A 19 -25.86 -26.20 13.20
C THR A 19 -26.27 -27.46 12.44
N GLY A 20 -25.69 -27.74 11.27
CA GLY A 20 -26.02 -28.91 10.44
C GLY A 20 -27.39 -28.83 9.74
N ALA A 21 -28.04 -27.65 9.76
CA ALA A 21 -29.29 -27.39 9.05
C ALA A 21 -29.07 -27.28 7.53
N LEU A 22 -27.85 -26.88 7.13
CA LEU A 22 -27.35 -26.95 5.77
C LEU A 22 -26.13 -27.88 5.75
N ARG A 23 -26.22 -28.98 5.01
CA ARG A 23 -25.17 -30.00 4.87
C ARG A 23 -24.33 -29.75 3.63
N PRO A 24 -23.06 -30.20 3.61
CA PRO A 24 -22.26 -30.36 2.40
C PRO A 24 -23.05 -30.85 1.18
N GLY A 25 -23.02 -30.09 0.09
CA GLY A 25 -23.75 -30.41 -1.13
C GLY A 25 -25.18 -29.90 -1.20
N ASP A 26 -25.75 -29.41 -0.09
CA ASP A 26 -27.09 -28.81 -0.10
C ASP A 26 -27.10 -27.56 -0.96
N ARG A 27 -28.15 -27.42 -1.77
CA ARG A 27 -28.31 -26.29 -2.67
C ARG A 27 -28.81 -25.07 -1.90
N LEU A 28 -28.10 -23.95 -2.06
CA LEU A 28 -28.58 -22.66 -1.59
C LEU A 28 -29.65 -22.08 -2.53
N PRO A 29 -30.57 -21.26 -2.02
CA PRO A 29 -31.47 -20.49 -2.85
C PRO A 29 -30.69 -19.60 -3.82
N SER A 30 -31.24 -19.40 -5.02
CA SER A 30 -30.68 -18.51 -6.03
C SER A 30 -30.60 -17.07 -5.53
N THR A 31 -29.77 -16.25 -6.19
CA THR A 31 -29.62 -14.82 -5.88
C THR A 31 -30.96 -14.08 -5.81
N ARG A 32 -31.88 -14.39 -6.75
CA ARG A 32 -33.23 -13.79 -6.78
C ARG A 32 -34.10 -14.24 -5.60
N GLU A 33 -33.99 -15.49 -5.18
CA GLU A 33 -34.72 -16.02 -4.03
C GLU A 33 -34.20 -15.45 -2.71
N LEU A 34 -32.88 -15.33 -2.57
CA LEU A 34 -32.28 -14.66 -1.41
C LEU A 34 -32.69 -13.20 -1.32
N ALA A 35 -32.65 -12.46 -2.43
CA ALA A 35 -33.09 -11.06 -2.48
C ALA A 35 -34.55 -10.91 -2.02
N ARG A 36 -35.44 -11.78 -2.51
CA ARG A 36 -36.86 -11.80 -2.13
C ARG A 36 -37.07 -12.17 -0.65
N ARG A 37 -36.41 -13.24 -0.18
CA ARG A 37 -36.55 -13.76 1.19
C ARG A 37 -36.10 -12.75 2.24
N TRP A 38 -35.01 -12.03 1.95
CA TRP A 38 -34.41 -11.07 2.88
C TRP A 38 -34.88 -9.63 2.64
N LYS A 39 -35.77 -9.40 1.66
CA LYS A 39 -36.24 -8.07 1.23
C LYS A 39 -35.08 -7.10 0.97
N VAL A 40 -34.07 -7.56 0.23
CA VAL A 40 -32.89 -6.77 -0.15
C VAL A 40 -32.76 -6.65 -1.67
N ALA A 41 -31.95 -5.68 -2.14
CA ALA A 41 -31.62 -5.56 -3.54
C ALA A 41 -30.88 -6.80 -4.08
N LEU A 42 -31.04 -7.11 -5.36
CA LEU A 42 -30.39 -8.25 -6.03
C LEU A 42 -28.86 -8.19 -5.90
N ALA A 43 -28.29 -6.99 -5.99
CA ALA A 43 -26.85 -6.76 -5.82
C ALA A 43 -26.36 -7.12 -4.40
N THR A 44 -27.18 -6.88 -3.37
CA THR A 44 -26.88 -7.24 -1.98
C THR A 44 -26.88 -8.74 -1.76
N ALA A 45 -27.85 -9.46 -2.33
CA ALA A 45 -27.88 -10.92 -2.29
C ALA A 45 -26.73 -11.53 -3.09
N ALA A 46 -26.38 -10.94 -4.24
CA ALA A 46 -25.20 -11.34 -5.02
C ALA A 46 -23.89 -11.08 -4.26
N HIS A 47 -23.82 -9.99 -3.49
CA HIS A 47 -22.68 -9.72 -2.63
C HIS A 47 -22.55 -10.76 -1.52
N ALA A 48 -23.64 -11.09 -0.82
CA ALA A 48 -23.63 -12.13 0.21
C ALA A 48 -23.17 -13.50 -0.31
N LEU A 49 -23.64 -13.93 -1.49
CA LEU A 49 -23.20 -15.18 -2.11
C LEU A 49 -21.72 -15.16 -2.51
N ARG A 50 -21.20 -14.02 -2.99
CA ARG A 50 -19.77 -13.85 -3.29
C ARG A 50 -18.92 -13.93 -2.02
N THR A 51 -19.35 -13.28 -0.94
CA THR A 51 -18.66 -13.34 0.36
C THR A 51 -18.61 -14.78 0.88
N LEU A 52 -19.74 -15.50 0.85
CA LEU A 52 -19.78 -16.91 1.26
C LEU A 52 -18.88 -17.81 0.39
N ALA A 53 -18.72 -17.49 -0.90
CA ALA A 53 -17.85 -18.25 -1.79
C ALA A 53 -16.35 -17.94 -1.53
N GLN A 54 -16.01 -16.69 -1.24
CA GLN A 54 -14.65 -16.28 -0.86
C GLN A 54 -14.20 -16.93 0.45
N GLU A 55 -15.13 -17.13 1.38
CA GLU A 55 -14.88 -17.79 2.66
C GLU A 55 -15.02 -19.33 2.59
N GLU A 56 -15.13 -19.88 1.38
CA GLU A 56 -15.27 -21.32 1.11
C GLU A 56 -16.47 -21.99 1.83
N VAL A 57 -17.47 -21.21 2.24
CA VAL A 57 -18.71 -21.75 2.85
C VAL A 57 -19.60 -22.38 1.77
N VAL A 58 -19.56 -21.84 0.56
CA VAL A 58 -20.33 -22.31 -0.60
C VAL A 58 -19.47 -22.37 -1.85
N LYS A 59 -19.87 -23.20 -2.82
CA LYS A 59 -19.26 -23.29 -4.15
C LYS A 59 -20.33 -23.26 -5.24
N THR A 60 -20.02 -22.68 -6.38
CA THR A 60 -20.90 -22.72 -7.56
C THR A 60 -20.59 -23.96 -8.38
N VAL A 61 -21.61 -24.79 -8.61
CA VAL A 61 -21.51 -25.99 -9.44
C VAL A 61 -22.26 -25.75 -10.76
N PRO A 62 -21.62 -25.94 -11.92
CA PRO A 62 -22.27 -25.80 -13.23
C PRO A 62 -23.55 -26.64 -13.31
N ARG A 63 -24.63 -26.05 -13.83
CA ARG A 63 -25.99 -26.64 -13.96
C ARG A 63 -26.73 -26.96 -12.64
N VAL A 64 -26.10 -26.84 -11.48
CA VAL A 64 -26.72 -27.11 -10.17
C VAL A 64 -26.96 -25.82 -9.38
N GLY A 65 -26.10 -24.80 -9.54
CA GLY A 65 -26.17 -23.53 -8.80
C GLY A 65 -25.21 -23.50 -7.62
N THR A 66 -25.48 -22.65 -6.62
CA THR A 66 -24.64 -22.52 -5.43
C THR A 66 -24.98 -23.62 -4.43
N VAL A 67 -23.99 -24.37 -3.96
CA VAL A 67 -24.14 -25.44 -2.96
C VAL A 67 -23.20 -25.22 -1.77
N VAL A 68 -23.54 -25.75 -0.60
CA VAL A 68 -22.69 -25.71 0.59
C VAL A 68 -21.42 -26.52 0.33
N ALA A 69 -20.26 -25.95 0.67
CA ALA A 69 -18.97 -26.63 0.51
C ALA A 69 -18.83 -27.77 1.53
N GLY A 70 -18.02 -28.79 1.18
CA GLY A 70 -17.92 -30.01 1.98
C GLY A 70 -16.95 -29.91 3.14
N GLY A 71 -17.49 -29.61 4.34
CA GLY A 71 -16.83 -29.72 5.65
C GLY A 71 -15.65 -28.75 5.87
N PRO A 72 -15.30 -28.41 7.13
CA PRO A 72 -14.10 -27.64 7.38
C PRO A 72 -12.87 -28.42 6.87
N PRO A 73 -11.90 -27.75 6.23
CA PRO A 73 -10.77 -28.43 5.62
C PRO A 73 -9.97 -29.20 6.67
N ARG A 74 -9.66 -30.47 6.39
CA ARG A 74 -8.57 -31.19 7.07
C ARG A 74 -7.30 -30.34 6.92
N ALA A 75 -6.85 -29.75 8.02
CA ALA A 75 -5.60 -29.02 8.09
C ALA A 75 -4.45 -29.98 7.79
N GLY A 76 -3.65 -29.70 6.76
CA GLY A 76 -2.39 -30.43 6.59
C GLY A 76 -1.65 -30.28 5.26
N SER A 77 -2.27 -29.85 4.15
CA SER A 77 -1.55 -29.89 2.85
C SER A 77 -1.92 -28.82 1.82
N THR A 78 -3.13 -28.23 1.87
CA THR A 78 -3.59 -27.28 0.83
C THR A 78 -3.33 -25.81 1.13
N ARG A 79 -3.26 -25.39 2.40
CA ARG A 79 -2.97 -23.98 2.75
C ARG A 79 -1.57 -23.58 2.30
N GLY A 80 -0.55 -24.40 2.61
CA GLY A 80 0.82 -24.14 2.17
C GLY A 80 0.95 -24.01 0.65
N SER A 81 0.30 -24.88 -0.13
CA SER A 81 0.31 -24.78 -1.60
C SER A 81 -0.44 -23.55 -2.12
N ALA A 82 -1.58 -23.19 -1.51
CA ALA A 82 -2.36 -22.03 -1.90
C ALA A 82 -1.67 -20.71 -1.53
N ASP A 83 -1.02 -20.64 -0.38
CA ASP A 83 -0.25 -19.50 0.10
C ASP A 83 1.02 -19.31 -0.75
N LEU A 84 1.76 -20.39 -1.04
CA LEU A 84 2.88 -20.36 -1.99
C LEU A 84 2.44 -19.91 -3.39
N THR A 85 1.24 -20.30 -3.84
CA THR A 85 0.70 -19.84 -5.13
C THR A 85 0.33 -18.36 -5.08
N ARG A 86 -0.25 -17.89 -3.98
CA ARG A 86 -0.59 -16.48 -3.75
C ARG A 86 0.67 -15.61 -3.73
N GLU A 87 1.69 -16.01 -2.98
CA GLU A 87 2.98 -15.33 -2.97
C GLU A 87 3.63 -15.30 -4.35
N ARG A 88 3.56 -16.40 -5.11
CA ARG A 88 4.08 -16.45 -6.47
C ARG A 88 3.36 -15.47 -7.40
N ILE A 89 2.03 -15.34 -7.26
CA ILE A 89 1.24 -14.36 -8.02
C ILE A 89 1.66 -12.93 -7.67
N VAL A 90 1.81 -12.63 -6.38
CA VAL A 90 2.20 -11.29 -5.90
C VAL A 90 3.61 -10.94 -6.37
N ARG A 91 4.59 -11.84 -6.21
CA ARG A 91 5.97 -11.61 -6.67
C ARG A 91 6.06 -11.37 -8.17
N ALA A 92 5.29 -12.12 -8.97
CA ALA A 92 5.23 -11.88 -10.42
C ALA A 92 4.58 -10.54 -10.78
N ALA A 93 3.59 -10.09 -10.01
CA ALA A 93 2.98 -8.78 -10.18
C ALA A 93 3.93 -7.64 -9.80
N ILE A 94 4.69 -7.79 -8.70
CA ILE A 94 5.76 -6.86 -8.30
C ILE A 94 6.79 -6.75 -9.42
N ALA A 95 7.30 -7.86 -9.93
CA ALA A 95 8.25 -7.84 -11.04
C ALA A 95 7.72 -7.12 -12.28
N VAL A 96 6.43 -7.30 -12.65
CA VAL A 96 5.84 -6.52 -13.76
C VAL A 96 5.82 -5.03 -13.46
N ALA A 97 5.45 -4.64 -12.24
CA ALA A 97 5.38 -3.23 -11.87
C ALA A 97 6.77 -2.58 -11.72
N ASP A 98 7.77 -3.34 -11.30
CA ASP A 98 9.17 -2.89 -11.24
C ASP A 98 9.78 -2.74 -12.64
N ASP A 99 9.50 -3.70 -13.54
CA ASP A 99 10.08 -3.74 -14.89
C ASP A 99 9.37 -2.77 -15.87
N GLU A 100 8.05 -2.67 -15.80
CA GLU A 100 7.19 -2.04 -16.82
C GLU A 100 6.29 -0.91 -16.26
N GLY A 101 6.38 -0.63 -14.96
CA GLY A 101 5.58 0.39 -14.29
C GLY A 101 4.15 -0.04 -13.95
N LEU A 102 3.49 0.75 -13.09
CA LEU A 102 2.12 0.49 -12.64
C LEU A 102 1.05 0.49 -13.76
N PRO A 103 1.18 1.29 -14.84
CA PRO A 103 0.23 1.27 -15.96
C PRO A 103 0.16 -0.07 -16.69
N ALA A 104 1.29 -0.78 -16.84
CA ALA A 104 1.38 -2.08 -17.50
C ALA A 104 0.74 -3.22 -16.67
N LEU A 105 0.67 -3.05 -15.35
CA LEU A 105 0.15 -4.06 -14.45
C LEU A 105 -1.34 -4.40 -14.72
N SER A 106 -1.59 -5.65 -15.12
CA SER A 106 -2.93 -6.19 -15.27
C SER A 106 -3.02 -7.65 -14.82
N ILE A 107 -4.18 -8.09 -14.32
CA ILE A 107 -4.39 -9.49 -13.92
C ILE A 107 -4.13 -10.44 -15.09
N ARG A 108 -4.51 -10.05 -16.31
CA ARG A 108 -4.26 -10.85 -17.52
C ARG A 108 -2.77 -10.94 -17.85
N GLY A 109 -2.03 -9.84 -17.75
CA GLY A 109 -0.58 -9.82 -17.96
C GLY A 109 0.14 -10.70 -16.95
N VAL A 110 -0.21 -10.60 -15.66
CA VAL A 110 0.36 -11.46 -14.61
C VAL A 110 0.04 -12.94 -14.85
N ALA A 111 -1.19 -13.26 -15.28
CA ALA A 111 -1.57 -14.62 -15.64
C ALA A 111 -0.70 -15.17 -16.79
N ALA A 112 -0.50 -14.37 -17.83
CA ALA A 112 0.33 -14.71 -18.98
C ALA A 112 1.80 -14.95 -18.58
N LYS A 113 2.40 -14.03 -17.79
CA LYS A 113 3.78 -14.16 -17.27
C LYS A 113 3.95 -15.43 -16.43
N LEU A 114 2.91 -15.87 -15.74
CA LEU A 114 2.91 -17.10 -14.92
C LEU A 114 2.52 -18.38 -15.67
N GLY A 115 2.13 -18.29 -16.95
CA GLY A 115 1.59 -19.42 -17.71
C GLY A 115 0.29 -20.00 -17.13
N LEU A 116 -0.49 -19.19 -16.41
CA LEU A 116 -1.71 -19.61 -15.73
C LEU A 116 -2.95 -19.12 -16.48
N PRO A 117 -4.05 -19.89 -16.48
CA PRO A 117 -5.33 -19.37 -16.96
C PRO A 117 -5.77 -18.18 -16.11
N VAL A 118 -6.21 -17.08 -16.74
CA VAL A 118 -6.67 -15.85 -16.06
C VAL A 118 -7.71 -16.16 -14.97
N MET A 119 -8.64 -17.08 -15.26
CA MET A 119 -9.68 -17.49 -14.31
C MET A 119 -9.12 -18.13 -13.03
N SER A 120 -7.92 -18.72 -13.09
CA SER A 120 -7.25 -19.28 -11.92
C SER A 120 -6.65 -18.21 -11.01
N LEU A 121 -6.24 -17.05 -11.55
CA LEU A 121 -5.75 -15.92 -10.74
C LEU A 121 -6.88 -15.29 -9.93
N TYR A 122 -8.09 -15.20 -10.49
CA TYR A 122 -9.27 -14.65 -9.80
C TYR A 122 -9.67 -15.43 -8.53
N ARG A 123 -9.22 -16.68 -8.38
CA ARG A 123 -9.38 -17.44 -7.12
C ARG A 123 -8.56 -16.85 -5.97
N TYR A 124 -7.41 -16.23 -6.27
CA TYR A 124 -6.50 -15.67 -5.28
C TYR A 124 -6.63 -14.15 -5.16
N VAL A 125 -6.98 -13.47 -6.27
CA VAL A 125 -6.94 -12.02 -6.42
C VAL A 125 -8.22 -11.55 -7.11
N ALA A 126 -9.14 -10.98 -6.32
CA ALA A 126 -10.47 -10.64 -6.82
C ALA A 126 -10.50 -9.40 -7.75
N SER A 127 -9.54 -8.49 -7.61
CA SER A 127 -9.45 -7.25 -8.40
C SER A 127 -8.00 -6.73 -8.46
N LYS A 128 -7.74 -5.75 -9.34
CA LYS A 128 -6.44 -5.05 -9.38
C LYS A 128 -6.12 -4.39 -8.03
N ASP A 129 -7.10 -3.76 -7.38
CA ASP A 129 -6.90 -3.13 -6.07
C ASP A 129 -6.48 -4.14 -5.00
N VAL A 130 -7.08 -5.34 -4.99
CA VAL A 130 -6.67 -6.42 -4.08
C VAL A 130 -5.24 -6.89 -4.40
N LEU A 131 -4.87 -6.94 -5.69
CA LEU A 131 -3.49 -7.26 -6.07
C LEU A 131 -2.51 -6.22 -5.55
N LEU A 132 -2.81 -4.94 -5.74
CA LEU A 132 -1.98 -3.81 -5.29
C LEU A 132 -1.80 -3.81 -3.78
N PHE A 133 -2.86 -4.05 -3.02
CA PHE A 133 -2.79 -4.20 -1.56
C PHE A 133 -1.83 -5.33 -1.15
N MET A 134 -1.92 -6.48 -1.82
CA MET A 134 -1.06 -7.63 -1.51
C MET A 134 0.39 -7.41 -1.95
N MET A 135 0.61 -6.71 -3.07
CA MET A 135 1.94 -6.30 -3.53
C MET A 135 2.59 -5.34 -2.53
N ALA A 136 1.86 -4.34 -2.07
CA ALA A 136 2.35 -3.38 -1.09
C ALA A 136 2.73 -4.08 0.23
N GLU A 137 1.93 -5.04 0.71
CA GLU A 137 2.24 -5.82 1.91
C GLU A 137 3.59 -6.57 1.79
N VAL A 138 3.83 -7.20 0.63
CA VAL A 138 5.08 -7.92 0.35
C VAL A 138 6.26 -6.97 0.18
N ALA A 139 6.08 -5.86 -0.53
CA ALA A 139 7.13 -4.86 -0.75
C ALA A 139 7.63 -4.24 0.57
N PHE A 140 6.72 -3.89 1.49
CA PHE A 140 7.10 -3.41 2.82
C PHE A 140 7.83 -4.46 3.66
N ALA A 141 7.59 -5.76 3.42
CA ALA A 141 8.27 -6.84 4.13
C ALA A 141 9.75 -7.01 3.73
N GLU A 142 10.17 -6.46 2.58
CA GLU A 142 11.55 -6.60 2.08
C GLU A 142 12.58 -5.80 2.87
N GLU A 143 12.14 -4.77 3.59
CA GLU A 143 12.98 -3.94 4.46
C GLU A 143 12.52 -4.09 5.92
N PRO A 144 12.80 -5.24 6.57
CA PRO A 144 12.33 -5.48 7.92
C PRO A 144 12.99 -4.53 8.91
N LEU A 145 12.19 -4.07 9.88
CA LEU A 145 12.69 -3.32 11.03
C LEU A 145 13.64 -4.21 11.87
N PRO A 146 14.77 -3.68 12.35
CA PRO A 146 15.69 -4.48 13.14
C PRO A 146 15.09 -4.81 14.50
N ALA A 147 15.37 -6.02 14.99
CA ALA A 147 14.88 -6.49 16.29
C ALA A 147 15.34 -5.61 17.47
N LYS A 148 16.48 -4.93 17.35
CA LYS A 148 17.01 -4.01 18.34
C LYS A 148 16.96 -2.58 17.79
N PRO A 149 16.15 -1.68 18.38
CA PRO A 149 16.14 -0.28 17.98
C PRO A 149 17.46 0.42 18.33
N PRO A 150 17.91 1.38 17.50
CA PRO A 150 18.96 2.31 17.90
C PRO A 150 18.49 3.17 19.08
N GLN A 151 19.45 3.73 19.81
CA GLN A 151 19.16 4.56 20.98
C GLN A 151 18.58 5.91 20.58
N GLY A 152 17.48 6.29 21.23
CA GLY A 152 16.85 7.61 21.11
C GLY A 152 15.86 7.70 19.95
N TRP A 153 14.84 8.54 20.16
CA TRP A 153 13.76 8.73 19.18
C TRP A 153 14.26 9.15 17.81
N ARG A 154 15.27 10.03 17.75
CA ARG A 154 15.78 10.59 16.48
C ARG A 154 16.38 9.50 15.58
N ALA A 155 17.29 8.69 16.11
CA ALA A 155 17.92 7.61 15.36
C ALA A 155 16.89 6.55 14.89
N GLN A 156 15.85 6.29 15.70
CA GLN A 156 14.78 5.38 15.32
C GLN A 156 13.93 5.92 14.16
N LEU A 157 13.65 7.23 14.13
CA LEU A 157 12.92 7.88 13.04
C LEU A 157 13.77 7.97 11.76
N GLU A 158 15.05 8.30 11.88
CA GLU A 158 15.98 8.28 10.73
C GLU A 158 16.03 6.91 10.07
N LEU A 159 16.17 5.85 10.89
CA LEU A 159 16.16 4.48 10.42
C LEU A 159 14.85 4.12 9.71
N ALA A 160 13.71 4.45 10.31
CA ALA A 160 12.39 4.15 9.73
C ALA A 160 12.20 4.85 8.38
N ALA A 161 12.54 6.14 8.29
CA ALA A 161 12.45 6.91 7.05
C ALA A 161 13.38 6.37 5.96
N ARG A 162 14.62 5.98 6.31
CA ARG A 162 15.58 5.39 5.37
C ARG A 162 15.17 4.00 4.89
N LEU A 163 14.56 3.19 5.75
CA LEU A 163 13.98 1.90 5.37
C LEU A 163 12.84 2.10 4.37
N GLU A 164 11.90 2.98 4.69
CA GLU A 164 10.77 3.32 3.82
C GLU A 164 11.24 3.89 2.47
N TRP A 165 12.22 4.79 2.48
CA TRP A 165 12.86 5.31 1.28
C TRP A 165 13.46 4.19 0.41
N ARG A 166 14.17 3.23 1.02
CA ARG A 166 14.73 2.09 0.28
C ARG A 166 13.65 1.20 -0.34
N VAL A 167 12.51 0.99 0.33
CA VAL A 167 11.37 0.26 -0.25
C VAL A 167 10.84 1.01 -1.48
N PHE A 168 10.64 2.33 -1.38
CA PHE A 168 10.15 3.12 -2.52
C PHE A 168 11.15 3.16 -3.68
N LYS A 169 12.46 3.24 -3.42
CA LYS A 169 13.47 3.15 -4.49
C LYS A 169 13.48 1.78 -5.17
N ARG A 170 13.27 0.71 -4.41
CA ARG A 170 13.18 -0.65 -4.97
C ARG A 170 11.89 -0.85 -5.77
N HIS A 171 10.80 -0.24 -5.32
CA HIS A 171 9.47 -0.37 -5.92
C HIS A 171 8.81 1.01 -6.15
N PRO A 172 9.23 1.78 -7.18
CA PRO A 172 8.77 3.17 -7.38
C PRO A 172 7.24 3.31 -7.48
N TRP A 173 6.56 2.33 -8.05
CA TRP A 173 5.09 2.28 -8.15
C TRP A 173 4.38 2.33 -6.78
N LEU A 174 5.04 1.88 -5.70
CA LEU A 174 4.43 1.78 -4.37
C LEU A 174 4.03 3.14 -3.82
N ALA A 175 4.81 4.19 -4.11
CA ALA A 175 4.56 5.55 -3.63
C ALA A 175 3.20 6.09 -4.11
N ARG A 176 2.68 5.60 -5.24
CA ARG A 176 1.36 5.99 -5.78
C ARG A 176 0.21 5.12 -5.30
N VAL A 177 0.51 3.92 -4.80
CA VAL A 177 -0.48 2.97 -4.29
C VAL A 177 -0.90 3.32 -2.86
N VAL A 178 0.05 3.79 -2.04
CA VAL A 178 -0.21 4.12 -0.64
C VAL A 178 -1.09 5.37 -0.52
N ASN A 179 -2.25 5.25 0.13
CA ASN A 179 -3.22 6.34 0.24
C ASN A 179 -3.34 6.85 1.67
N LEU A 180 -2.84 8.07 1.90
CA LEU A 180 -2.95 8.79 3.19
C LEU A 180 -4.39 9.04 3.66
N THR A 181 -5.33 9.22 2.74
CA THR A 181 -6.74 9.54 3.06
C THR A 181 -7.60 8.31 3.31
N ARG A 182 -7.18 7.16 2.80
CA ARG A 182 -7.90 5.88 2.90
C ARG A 182 -6.90 4.75 3.18
N PRO A 183 -6.24 4.77 4.35
CA PRO A 183 -5.26 3.74 4.68
C PRO A 183 -5.98 2.39 4.79
N GLN A 184 -5.39 1.38 4.17
CA GLN A 184 -5.81 -0.01 4.38
C GLN A 184 -4.89 -0.63 5.44
N PRO A 185 -5.44 -1.39 6.40
CA PRO A 185 -4.64 -1.99 7.46
C PRO A 185 -3.74 -3.08 6.84
N GLN A 186 -2.44 -2.79 6.79
CA GLN A 186 -1.37 -3.66 6.32
C GLN A 186 -0.48 -4.00 7.49
N GLU A 187 -0.13 -5.27 7.68
CA GLU A 187 0.58 -5.72 8.87
C GLU A 187 1.97 -5.08 8.94
N ASN A 188 2.72 -5.14 7.83
CA ASN A 188 4.04 -4.54 7.74
C ASN A 188 3.99 -3.00 7.84
N ALA A 189 3.01 -2.34 7.22
CA ALA A 189 2.87 -0.88 7.35
C ALA A 189 2.52 -0.46 8.78
N LEU A 190 1.68 -1.24 9.47
CA LEU A 190 1.36 -1.01 10.88
C LEU A 190 2.57 -1.26 11.78
N ALA A 191 3.45 -2.22 11.46
CA ALA A 191 4.70 -2.41 12.18
C ALA A 191 5.63 -1.19 12.06
N PHE A 192 5.72 -0.56 10.88
CA PHE A 192 6.42 0.72 10.69
C PHE A 192 5.79 1.85 11.51
N ALA A 193 4.46 1.97 11.50
CA ALA A 193 3.76 2.97 12.29
C ALA A 193 3.99 2.77 13.80
N ASP A 194 3.87 1.53 14.28
CA ASP A 194 4.10 1.19 15.68
C ASP A 194 5.54 1.49 16.12
N TRP A 195 6.52 1.19 15.28
CA TRP A 195 7.92 1.55 15.54
C TRP A 195 8.12 3.06 15.74
N VAL A 196 7.60 3.87 14.82
CA VAL A 196 7.71 5.33 14.91
C VAL A 196 6.97 5.86 16.13
N LEU A 197 5.76 5.36 16.41
CA LEU A 197 4.96 5.79 17.56
C LEU A 197 5.64 5.39 18.89
N ARG A 198 6.25 4.21 18.96
CA ARG A 198 7.04 3.76 20.12
C ARG A 198 8.24 4.67 20.36
N ALA A 199 8.97 5.02 19.31
CA ALA A 199 10.09 5.96 19.39
C ALA A 199 9.62 7.35 19.88
N LEU A 200 8.49 7.84 19.38
CA LEU A 200 7.91 9.14 19.77
C LEU A 200 7.33 9.15 21.19
N ALA A 201 7.01 7.98 21.78
CA ALA A 201 6.59 7.90 23.17
C ALA A 201 7.71 8.34 24.14
N GLU A 202 8.98 8.13 23.77
CA GLU A 202 10.15 8.63 24.53
C GLU A 202 10.17 10.17 24.57
N ALA A 203 9.63 10.83 23.54
CA ALA A 203 9.63 12.29 23.38
C ALA A 203 8.46 13.01 24.10
N ARG A 204 7.67 12.29 24.91
CA ARG A 204 6.52 12.84 25.69
C ARG A 204 5.52 13.62 24.83
N LEU A 205 5.31 13.18 23.59
CA LEU A 205 4.26 13.72 22.71
C LEU A 205 2.90 13.21 23.17
N SER A 206 1.85 14.03 22.99
CA SER A 206 0.49 13.50 23.13
C SER A 206 0.21 12.48 22.00
N PRO A 207 -0.69 11.50 22.17
CA PRO A 207 -0.98 10.52 21.13
C PRO A 207 -1.38 11.16 19.80
N GLN A 208 -2.13 12.26 19.85
CA GLN A 208 -2.54 12.99 18.65
C GLN A 208 -1.36 13.65 17.93
N GLU A 209 -0.40 14.21 18.67
CA GLU A 209 0.81 14.77 18.08
C GLU A 209 1.73 13.69 17.53
N ALA A 210 1.93 12.59 18.26
CA ALA A 210 2.74 11.45 17.78
C ALA A 210 2.20 10.91 16.45
N MET A 211 0.87 10.75 16.34
CA MET A 211 0.22 10.35 15.09
C MET A 211 0.43 11.37 13.96
N ARG A 212 0.30 12.68 14.23
CA ARG A 212 0.58 13.72 13.23
C ARG A 212 2.04 13.69 12.76
N VAL A 213 2.97 13.52 13.68
CA VAL A 213 4.41 13.44 13.38
C VAL A 213 4.69 12.21 12.50
N HIS A 214 4.11 11.04 12.83
CA HIS A 214 4.21 9.85 12.00
C HIS A 214 3.67 10.07 10.57
N VAL A 215 2.45 10.61 10.44
CA VAL A 215 1.83 10.87 9.12
C VAL A 215 2.64 11.88 8.32
N LEU A 216 3.19 12.92 8.96
CA LEU A 216 4.03 13.92 8.30
C LEU A 216 5.37 13.34 7.83
N LEU A 217 5.97 12.44 8.61
CA LEU A 217 7.20 11.76 8.21
C LEU A 217 6.93 10.91 6.96
N HIS A 218 5.90 10.07 6.98
CA HIS A 218 5.48 9.28 5.84
C HIS A 218 5.19 10.15 4.61
N ALA A 219 4.41 11.22 4.77
CA ALA A 219 4.06 12.14 3.68
C ALA A 219 5.30 12.84 3.08
N PHE A 220 6.31 13.13 3.91
CA PHE A 220 7.58 13.67 3.43
C PHE A 220 8.32 12.64 2.56
N VAL A 221 8.51 11.41 3.04
CA VAL A 221 9.20 10.35 2.27
C VAL A 221 8.44 10.04 0.97
N GLN A 222 7.12 9.83 1.09
CA GLN A 222 6.24 9.58 -0.04
C GLN A 222 6.26 10.71 -1.06
N GLY A 223 6.27 11.98 -0.60
CA GLY A 223 6.22 13.16 -1.47
C GLY A 223 7.43 13.30 -2.40
N ILE A 224 8.61 12.82 -1.98
CA ILE A 224 9.78 12.70 -2.86
C ILE A 224 9.62 11.45 -3.73
N ALA A 225 9.27 10.31 -3.12
CA ALA A 225 9.23 9.00 -3.77
C ALA A 225 8.25 8.90 -4.95
N VAL A 226 7.14 9.65 -4.95
CA VAL A 226 6.19 9.65 -6.08
C VAL A 226 6.80 10.09 -7.41
N ASN A 227 7.94 10.78 -7.39
CA ASN A 227 8.63 11.22 -8.59
C ASN A 227 9.52 10.13 -9.19
N LEU A 228 9.92 9.11 -8.41
CA LEU A 228 10.82 8.04 -8.85
C LEU A 228 10.23 7.22 -10.02
N GLU A 229 8.93 6.92 -9.99
CA GLU A 229 8.28 6.21 -11.11
C GLU A 229 8.21 7.10 -12.35
N SER A 230 7.96 8.40 -12.16
CA SER A 230 7.86 9.33 -13.29
C SER A 230 9.21 9.57 -13.96
N GLU A 231 10.29 9.61 -13.18
CA GLU A 231 11.67 9.64 -13.68
C GLU A 231 11.97 8.36 -14.46
N ALA A 232 11.74 7.18 -13.88
CA ALA A 232 11.99 5.90 -14.55
C ALA A 232 11.22 5.79 -15.88
N ASP A 233 9.95 6.19 -15.91
CA ASP A 233 9.13 6.23 -17.13
C ASP A 233 9.69 7.22 -18.17
N ALA A 234 10.14 8.40 -17.73
CA ALA A 234 10.71 9.42 -18.61
C ALA A 234 12.02 8.95 -19.24
N VAL A 235 12.89 8.30 -18.47
CA VAL A 235 14.14 7.69 -18.96
C VAL A 235 13.84 6.59 -19.97
N ALA A 236 12.90 5.68 -19.64
CA ALA A 236 12.53 4.57 -20.53
C ALA A 236 11.98 5.05 -21.88
N GLN A 237 11.20 6.15 -21.90
CA GLN A 237 10.59 6.68 -23.12
C GLN A 237 11.54 7.57 -23.94
N SER A 238 12.34 8.40 -23.27
CA SER A 238 13.20 9.40 -23.94
C SER A 238 14.63 8.90 -24.20
N GLY A 239 15.07 7.88 -23.47
CA GLY A 239 16.45 7.38 -23.44
C GLY A 239 17.43 8.33 -22.74
N MET A 240 16.96 9.39 -22.09
CA MET A 240 17.78 10.42 -21.44
C MET A 240 17.58 10.35 -19.93
N ASN A 241 18.67 10.40 -19.17
CA ASN A 241 18.58 10.60 -17.72
C ASN A 241 18.27 12.07 -17.38
N ASP A 242 18.00 12.36 -16.11
CA ASP A 242 17.62 13.71 -15.66
C ASP A 242 18.70 14.76 -15.95
N GLU A 243 19.98 14.43 -15.78
CA GLU A 243 21.10 15.33 -16.11
C GLU A 243 21.11 15.67 -17.61
N GLU A 244 20.94 14.67 -18.49
CA GLU A 244 20.89 14.84 -19.93
C GLU A 244 19.68 15.64 -20.37
N PHE A 245 18.51 15.36 -19.78
CA PHE A 245 17.29 16.11 -20.01
C PHE A 245 17.47 17.58 -19.61
N MET A 246 18.01 17.83 -18.42
CA MET A 246 18.26 19.19 -17.93
C MET A 246 19.28 19.92 -18.80
N ARG A 247 20.38 19.27 -19.18
CA ARG A 247 21.40 19.83 -20.09
C ARG A 247 20.82 20.17 -21.45
N ARG A 248 19.98 19.31 -22.03
CA ARG A 248 19.32 19.54 -23.33
C ARG A 248 18.32 20.70 -23.28
N ASN A 249 17.64 20.87 -22.15
CA ASN A 249 16.61 21.90 -21.96
C ASN A 249 17.13 23.17 -21.27
N LEU A 250 18.41 23.21 -20.89
CA LEU A 250 19.01 24.28 -20.09
C LEU A 250 18.79 25.66 -20.71
N ASP A 251 18.97 25.81 -22.02
CA ASP A 251 18.77 27.09 -22.71
C ASP A 251 17.32 27.56 -22.68
N THR A 252 16.37 26.64 -22.85
CA THR A 252 14.93 26.96 -22.75
C THR A 252 14.56 27.34 -21.32
N PHE A 253 15.06 26.58 -20.35
CA PHE A 253 14.85 26.86 -18.94
C PHE A 253 15.44 28.21 -18.54
N LEU A 254 16.70 28.50 -18.91
CA LEU A 254 17.38 29.76 -18.64
C LEU A 254 16.64 30.94 -19.25
N ARG A 255 16.18 30.86 -20.51
CA ARG A 255 15.40 31.93 -21.14
C ARG A 255 14.13 32.30 -20.36
N VAL A 256 13.44 31.31 -19.80
CA VAL A 256 12.25 31.55 -18.98
C VAL A 256 12.64 32.09 -17.61
N ALA A 257 13.64 31.48 -16.97
CA ALA A 257 14.10 31.82 -15.63
C ALA A 257 14.70 33.23 -15.53
N THR A 258 15.46 33.66 -16.54
CA THR A 258 16.13 34.97 -16.61
C THR A 258 15.36 35.99 -17.45
N SER A 259 14.04 35.82 -17.58
CA SER A 259 13.21 36.74 -18.36
C SER A 259 12.98 38.11 -17.65
N GLY A 260 13.69 38.39 -16.55
CA GLY A 260 13.47 39.55 -15.66
C GLY A 260 12.19 39.47 -14.80
N ARG A 261 11.39 38.42 -14.92
CA ARG A 261 10.12 38.23 -14.17
C ARG A 261 10.31 37.50 -12.83
N PHE A 262 11.45 36.84 -12.64
CA PHE A 262 11.72 35.96 -11.50
C PHE A 262 13.05 36.31 -10.81
N PRO A 263 13.19 37.52 -10.24
CA PRO A 263 14.49 38.05 -9.80
C PRO A 263 15.19 37.19 -8.73
N HIS A 264 14.45 36.58 -7.82
CA HIS A 264 15.03 35.67 -6.81
C HIS A 264 15.48 34.34 -7.42
N PHE A 265 14.69 33.79 -8.34
CA PHE A 265 15.01 32.53 -9.01
C PHE A 265 16.24 32.69 -9.91
N GLU A 266 16.30 33.80 -10.65
CA GLU A 266 17.45 34.19 -11.46
C GLU A 266 18.71 34.34 -10.59
N LYS A 267 18.62 35.00 -9.43
CA LYS A 267 19.76 35.12 -8.50
C LYS A 267 20.28 33.75 -8.05
N VAL A 268 19.39 32.83 -7.67
CA VAL A 268 19.77 31.47 -7.25
C VAL A 268 20.39 30.70 -8.41
N LEU A 269 19.75 30.73 -9.59
CA LEU A 269 20.21 30.01 -10.78
C LEU A 269 21.60 30.48 -11.24
N ASN A 270 21.89 31.78 -11.13
CA ASN A 270 23.22 32.32 -11.40
C ASN A 270 24.27 31.82 -10.39
N GLY A 271 23.89 31.58 -9.14
CA GLY A 271 24.77 31.01 -8.11
C GLY A 271 25.01 29.51 -8.25
N LEU A 272 24.17 28.79 -9.00
CA LEU A 272 24.26 27.34 -9.21
C LEU A 272 25.05 26.94 -10.48
N ARG A 273 25.61 27.89 -11.24
CA ARG A 273 26.38 27.55 -12.46
C ARG A 273 27.64 26.72 -12.09
N PRO A 274 27.89 25.56 -12.74
CA PRO A 274 27.41 25.18 -14.08
C PRO A 274 26.07 24.42 -14.16
N GLY A 275 25.40 24.09 -13.04
CA GLY A 275 24.10 23.41 -13.06
C GLY A 275 23.60 23.01 -11.66
N PHE A 276 22.32 22.65 -11.58
CA PHE A 276 21.73 22.03 -10.40
C PHE A 276 21.35 20.60 -10.76
N ASP A 277 21.95 19.64 -10.07
CA ASP A 277 21.58 18.23 -10.17
C ASP A 277 20.50 17.93 -9.13
N LEU A 278 19.39 17.34 -9.57
CA LEU A 278 18.25 17.02 -8.71
C LEU A 278 18.38 15.56 -8.28
N ASP A 279 19.35 15.28 -7.41
CA ASP A 279 19.50 13.95 -6.82
C ASP A 279 18.44 13.76 -5.72
N PHE A 280 17.54 12.80 -5.93
CA PHE A 280 16.49 12.47 -4.97
C PHE A 280 17.01 11.87 -3.65
N ASP A 281 18.14 11.17 -3.66
CA ASP A 281 18.78 10.66 -2.43
C ASP A 281 19.32 11.83 -1.59
N GLU A 282 20.01 12.79 -2.22
CA GLU A 282 20.49 13.99 -1.53
C GLU A 282 19.33 14.85 -1.00
N LEU A 283 18.28 15.01 -1.81
CA LEU A 283 17.08 15.75 -1.43
C LEU A 283 16.36 15.09 -0.24
N PHE A 284 16.25 13.76 -0.25
CA PHE A 284 15.69 12.98 0.86
C PHE A 284 16.52 13.14 2.14
N GLU A 285 17.84 12.93 2.10
CA GLU A 285 18.70 13.04 3.29
C GLU A 285 18.80 14.48 3.82
N MET A 286 18.77 15.49 2.95
CA MET A 286 18.69 16.89 3.36
C MET A 286 17.33 17.19 4.02
N GLY A 287 16.23 16.81 3.39
CA GLY A 287 14.88 17.04 3.90
C GLY A 287 14.63 16.33 5.23
N LEU A 288 15.11 15.10 5.39
CA LEU A 288 14.99 14.32 6.61
C LEU A 288 15.69 15.03 7.78
N ARG A 289 16.92 15.51 7.57
CA ARG A 289 17.67 16.28 8.57
C ARG A 289 16.91 17.55 8.99
N VAL A 290 16.46 18.34 8.01
CA VAL A 290 15.72 19.59 8.26
C VAL A 290 14.43 19.31 9.06
N TRP A 291 13.70 18.27 8.70
CA TRP A 291 12.46 17.88 9.37
C TRP A 291 12.71 17.46 10.83
N LEU A 292 13.74 16.63 11.06
CA LEU A 292 14.09 16.14 12.40
C LEU A 292 14.65 17.25 13.29
N ASP A 293 15.47 18.15 12.75
CA ASP A 293 15.98 19.32 13.46
C ASP A 293 14.82 20.24 13.90
N GLY A 294 13.83 20.41 13.03
CA GLY A 294 12.59 21.14 13.36
C GLY A 294 11.79 20.49 14.48
N LEU A 295 11.67 19.15 14.45
CA LEU A 295 11.00 18.39 15.52
C LEU A 295 11.77 18.48 16.84
N GLU A 296 13.10 18.32 16.81
CA GLU A 296 13.97 18.42 17.97
C GLU A 296 13.90 19.82 18.61
N ALA A 297 14.00 20.88 17.80
CA ALA A 297 13.85 22.25 18.27
C ALA A 297 12.45 22.51 18.89
N ARG A 298 11.40 21.91 18.34
CA ARG A 298 10.03 21.99 18.91
C ARG A 298 9.94 21.25 20.24
N LEU A 299 10.56 20.08 20.36
CA LEU A 299 10.59 19.28 21.59
C LEU A 299 11.39 19.99 22.69
N ALA A 300 12.52 20.62 22.36
CA ALA A 300 13.37 21.36 23.30
C ALA A 300 12.68 22.60 23.90
N LYS A 301 11.77 23.24 23.14
CA LYS A 301 11.02 24.43 23.60
C LYS A 301 9.84 24.10 24.52
N ARG A 302 9.57 22.82 24.80
CA ARG A 302 8.44 22.44 25.66
C ARG A 302 8.77 22.74 27.13
N PRO A 303 7.86 23.41 27.86
CA PRO A 303 8.03 23.59 29.30
C PRO A 303 8.17 22.23 29.99
N GLY A 304 9.14 22.11 30.89
CA GLY A 304 9.22 20.96 31.80
C GLY A 304 7.93 20.83 32.63
N PRO A 305 7.65 19.64 33.21
CA PRO A 305 6.40 19.41 33.92
C PRO A 305 6.18 20.47 35.00
N SER A 306 5.03 21.13 34.97
CA SER A 306 4.53 21.93 36.07
C SER A 306 4.55 21.08 37.34
N LYS A 307 5.30 21.50 38.37
CA LYS A 307 5.31 20.81 39.67
C LYS A 307 3.86 20.60 40.14
N PRO A 308 3.50 19.42 40.68
CA PRO A 308 2.21 19.24 41.33
C PRO A 308 2.10 20.25 42.48
N ARG A 309 0.97 20.96 42.55
CA ARG A 309 0.57 21.71 43.74
C ARG A 309 0.08 20.74 44.81
#